data_AF-A0A2N5WUC3-F1
#
_entry.id   AF-A0A2N5WUC3-F1
#
_cell.length_a   1.000
_cell.length_b   1.000
_cell.length_c   1.000
_cell.angle_alpha   90.00
_cell.angle_beta   90.00
_cell.angle_gamma   90.00
#
_symmetry.space_group_name_H-M   'P 1'
#
loop_
_entity.id
_entity.type
_entity.pdbx_description
1 polymer ?
#
loop_
_entity_poly.entity_id
_entity_poly.type
_entity_poly.pdbx_seq_one_letter_code
_entity_poly.pdbx_strand_id
1 'polypeptide(L)' 'MTPQQPGTGPSRWSDLRRPPLNAAALRRALVVPGSLWTSLDVVDVTGSTNSDLGARARSGAPEGAVLVAEEQSAGRG' A
#
# COMPACT_ATOMS: atom_id res chain seq x y z
N MET A 1 -40.27 -0.38 9.88
CA MET A 1 -39.35 -0.45 8.72
C MET A 1 -38.05 0.17 9.19
N THR A 2 -37.06 -0.66 9.53
CA THR A 2 -35.77 -0.21 10.06
C THR A 2 -34.90 0.28 8.90
N PRO A 3 -34.30 1.49 8.95
CA PRO A 3 -33.46 1.95 7.85
C PRO A 3 -32.17 1.13 7.79
N GLN A 4 -31.87 0.53 6.64
CA GLN A 4 -30.59 -0.13 6.36
C GLN A 4 -29.47 0.91 6.29
N GLN A 5 -28.39 0.68 7.05
CA GLN A 5 -27.16 1.46 6.95
C GLN A 5 -26.33 1.04 5.72
N PRO A 6 -25.72 1.98 4.97
CA PRO A 6 -24.86 1.63 3.85
C PRO A 6 -23.42 1.40 4.32
N GLY A 7 -22.88 0.20 4.06
CA GLY A 7 -21.45 -0.08 4.17
C GLY A 7 -21.12 -1.51 4.60
N THR A 8 -21.12 -2.45 3.64
CA THR A 8 -20.65 -3.83 3.92
C THR A 8 -19.79 -4.35 2.78
N GLY A 9 -18.61 -3.74 2.61
CA GLY A 9 -17.47 -4.47 2.07
C GLY A 9 -16.93 -5.42 3.15
N PRO A 10 -16.27 -6.54 2.79
CA PRO A 10 -15.66 -7.42 3.77
C PRO A 10 -14.70 -6.64 4.67
N SER A 11 -14.77 -6.87 5.98
CA SER A 11 -13.86 -6.22 6.94
C SER A 11 -12.42 -6.51 6.54
N ARG A 12 -11.50 -5.54 6.68
CA ARG A 12 -10.08 -5.73 6.31
C ARG A 12 -9.36 -6.91 7.00
N TRP A 13 -9.98 -7.57 7.98
CA TRP A 13 -9.49 -8.81 8.63
C TRP A 13 -10.29 -10.07 8.24
N SER A 14 -11.02 -10.05 7.13
CA SER A 14 -11.91 -11.15 6.75
C SER A 14 -11.17 -12.43 6.36
N ASP A 15 -9.93 -12.34 5.87
CA ASP A 15 -9.07 -13.51 5.64
C ASP A 15 -7.90 -13.52 6.65
N LEU A 16 -8.06 -14.29 7.72
CA LEU A 16 -7.03 -14.43 8.75
C LEU A 16 -5.79 -15.20 8.27
N ARG A 17 -5.85 -15.90 7.13
CA ARG A 17 -4.65 -16.51 6.51
C ARG A 17 -3.83 -15.49 5.74
N ARG A 18 -4.44 -14.35 5.39
CA ARG A 18 -3.79 -13.23 4.71
C ARG A 18 -4.23 -11.92 5.36
N PRO A 19 -3.81 -11.66 6.61
CA PRO A 19 -4.12 -10.40 7.26
C PRO A 19 -3.48 -9.25 6.47
N PRO A 20 -4.11 -8.06 6.47
CA PRO A 20 -3.59 -6.91 5.77
C PRO A 20 -2.26 -6.47 6.40
N LEU A 21 -1.38 -5.94 5.56
CA LEU A 21 -0.12 -5.36 5.94
C LEU A 21 -0.34 -4.19 6.92
N ASN A 22 0.43 -4.20 8.01
CA ASN A 22 0.42 -3.11 8.96
C ASN A 22 1.38 -2.01 8.50
N ALA A 23 0.88 -1.11 7.66
CA ALA A 23 1.68 0.00 7.10
C ALA A 23 2.36 0.86 8.18
N ALA A 24 1.68 1.10 9.31
CA ALA A 24 2.25 1.89 10.40
C ALA A 24 3.42 1.16 11.09
N ALA A 25 3.31 -0.16 11.28
CA ALA A 25 4.40 -0.96 11.83
C ALA A 25 5.59 -1.03 10.85
N LEU A 26 5.32 -1.23 9.55
CA LEU A 26 6.36 -1.27 8.52
C LEU A 26 7.12 0.06 8.43
N ARG A 27 6.40 1.21 8.41
CA ARG A 27 7.03 2.54 8.40
C ARG A 27 7.96 2.73 9.60
N ARG A 28 7.50 2.40 10.82
CA ARG A 28 8.32 2.51 12.04
C ARG A 28 9.57 1.64 11.99
N ALA A 29 9.49 0.47 11.36
CA ALA A 29 10.61 -0.47 11.29
C ALA A 29 11.63 -0.12 10.19
N LEU A 30 11.18 0.44 9.06
CA LEU A 30 11.99 0.54 7.84
C LEU A 30 12.41 1.97 7.49
N VAL A 31 11.60 2.98 7.86
CA VAL A 31 11.88 4.39 7.57
C VAL A 31 12.46 5.02 8.84
N VAL A 32 13.77 4.85 9.00
CA VAL A 32 14.54 5.34 10.15
C VAL A 32 15.70 6.22 9.67
N PRO A 33 16.24 7.11 10.53
CA PRO A 33 17.38 7.96 10.14
C PRO A 33 18.57 7.13 9.65
N GLY A 34 19.13 7.51 8.49
CA GLY A 34 20.24 6.79 7.86
C GLY A 34 19.85 5.51 7.10
N SER A 35 18.55 5.16 7.05
CA SER A 35 18.04 4.07 6.21
C SER A 35 18.13 4.40 4.72
N LEU A 36 18.22 3.36 3.89
CA LEU A 36 18.05 3.46 2.45
C LEU A 36 16.61 3.87 2.07
N TRP A 37 15.62 3.49 2.89
CA TRP A 37 14.21 3.75 2.63
C TRP A 37 13.77 5.06 3.25
N THR A 38 13.29 5.98 2.41
CA THR A 38 12.90 7.34 2.78
C THR A 38 11.40 7.49 2.96
N SER A 39 10.60 6.61 2.33
CA SER A 39 9.15 6.54 2.50
C SER A 39 8.65 5.13 2.23
N LEU A 40 7.55 4.73 2.86
CA LEU A 40 6.85 3.48 2.57
C LEU A 40 5.36 3.75 2.49
N ASP A 41 4.70 3.31 1.42
CA ASP A 41 3.25 3.31 1.28
C ASP A 41 2.72 1.91 1.07
N VAL A 42 1.56 1.62 1.66
CA VAL A 42 0.77 0.42 1.40
C VAL A 42 -0.56 0.87 0.81
N VAL A 43 -0.92 0.34 -0.35
CA VAL A 43 -2.21 0.57 -1.01
C VAL A 43 -2.98 -0.74 -1.14
N ASP A 44 -4.31 -0.67 -1.11
CA ASP A 44 -5.13 -1.88 -1.23
C ASP A 44 -5.04 -2.46 -2.64
N VAL A 45 -5.26 -1.63 -3.67
CA VAL A 45 -5.22 -2.07 -5.07
C VAL A 45 -4.50 -1.01 -5.92
N THR A 46 -3.63 -1.46 -6.81
CA THR A 46 -3.12 -0.64 -7.91
C THR A 46 -3.07 -1.45 -9.20
N GLY A 47 -3.00 -0.77 -10.34
CA GLY A 47 -2.61 -1.42 -11.60
C GLY A 47 -1.20 -2.00 -11.48
N SER A 48 -0.21 -1.16 -11.20
CA SER A 48 1.18 -1.61 -11.07
C SER A 48 2.03 -0.69 -10.21
N THR A 49 2.65 -1.24 -9.17
CA THR A 49 3.58 -0.53 -8.29
C THR A 49 4.76 0.08 -9.05
N ASN A 50 5.29 -0.63 -10.06
CA ASN A 50 6.36 -0.12 -10.93
C ASN A 50 5.92 1.08 -11.77
N SER A 51 4.70 1.04 -12.32
CA SER A 51 4.16 2.17 -13.09
C SER A 51 3.97 3.40 -12.20
N ASP A 52 3.44 3.20 -10.99
CA ASP A 52 3.18 4.25 -10.02
C ASP A 52 4.48 4.88 -9.52
N LEU A 53 5.45 4.08 -9.09
CA LEU A 53 6.77 4.57 -8.67
C LEU A 53 7.49 5.29 -9.82
N GLY A 54 7.41 4.75 -11.04
CA GLY A 54 7.95 5.42 -12.22
C GLY A 54 7.29 6.78 -12.49
N ALA A 55 5.98 6.92 -12.26
CA ALA A 55 5.28 8.19 -12.37
C ALA A 55 5.70 9.19 -11.28
N ARG A 56 5.86 8.72 -10.03
CA ARG A 56 6.36 9.55 -8.92
C ARG A 56 7.78 10.05 -9.18
N ALA A 57 8.67 9.17 -9.66
CA ALA A 57 10.04 9.54 -10.00
C ALA A 57 10.09 10.60 -11.11
N ARG A 58 9.28 10.44 -12.18
CA ARG A 58 9.14 11.46 -13.23
C ARG A 58 8.58 12.79 -12.71
N SER A 59 7.83 12.76 -11.62
CA SER A 59 7.30 13.94 -10.94
C SER A 59 8.26 14.53 -9.90
N GLY A 60 9.49 14.03 -9.80
CA GLY A 60 10.52 14.55 -8.91
C GLY A 60 10.54 13.94 -7.51
N ALA A 61 9.90 12.79 -7.30
CA ALA A 61 10.03 12.08 -6.03
C ALA A 61 11.50 11.62 -5.81
N PRO A 62 12.04 11.76 -4.59
CA PRO A 62 13.41 11.35 -4.28
C PRO A 62 13.57 9.82 -4.31
N GLU A 63 14.82 9.38 -4.34
CA GLU A 63 15.14 7.97 -4.19
C GLU A 63 14.75 7.41 -2.81
N GLY A 64 14.69 6.07 -2.72
CA GLY A 64 14.36 5.37 -1.46
C GLY A 64 12.86 5.22 -1.19
N ALA A 65 11.98 5.58 -2.12
CA ALA A 65 10.54 5.38 -1.99
C ALA A 65 10.14 3.90 -2.19
N VAL A 66 9.37 3.36 -1.23
CA VAL A 66 8.80 2.02 -1.26
C VAL A 66 7.29 2.10 -1.43
N LEU A 67 6.73 1.36 -2.39
CA LEU A 67 5.30 1.20 -2.57
C LEU A 67 4.96 -0.30 -2.58
N VAL A 68 4.08 -0.70 -1.68
CA VAL A 68 3.56 -2.07 -1.57
C VAL A 68 2.06 -2.04 -1.88
N ALA A 69 1.57 -3.04 -2.60
CA ALA A 69 0.15 -3.21 -2.87
C ALA A 69 -0.34 -4.55 -2.31
N GLU A 70 -1.51 -4.56 -1.68
CA GLU A 70 -2.18 -5.83 -1.33
C GLU A 70 -2.58 -6.60 -2.58
N GLU A 71 -2.92 -5.89 -3.66
CA GLU A 71 -3.23 -6.47 -4.96
C GLU A 71 -2.72 -5.60 -6.12
N GLN A 72 -2.13 -6.24 -7.13
CA GLN A 72 -1.83 -5.62 -8.42
C GLN A 72 -2.70 -6.23 -9.52
N SER A 73 -3.55 -5.42 -10.16
CA SER A 73 -4.46 -5.89 -11.21
C SER A 73 -3.84 -5.92 -12.61
N ALA A 74 -2.73 -5.21 -12.82
CA ALA A 74 -2.02 -5.10 -14.09
C ALA A 74 -0.50 -5.16 -13.89
N GLY A 75 -0.05 -6.08 -13.02
CA GLY A 75 1.36 -6.34 -12.76
C GLY A 75 2.11 -6.68 -14.06
N ARG A 76 3.34 -6.16 -14.19
CA ARG A 76 4.23 -6.47 -15.32
C ARG A 76 5.49 -7.14 -14.76
N GLY A 77 5.87 -8.27 -15.36
CA GLY A 77 7.09 -9.02 -15.06
C GLY A 77 8.11 -8.90 -16.18
#